data_AF-A0A956I992-F1
#
_entry.id   AF-A0A956I992-F1
#
_cell.length_a   1.000
_cell.length_b   1.000
_cell.length_c   1.000
_cell.angle_alpha   90.00
_cell.angle_beta   90.00
_cell.angle_gamma   90.00
#
_symmetry.space_group_name_H-M   'P 1'
#
loop_
_entity.id
_entity.type
_entity.pdbx_description
1 polymer ?
#
loop_
_entity_poly.entity_id
_entity_poly.type
_entity_poly.pdbx_seq_one_letter_code
_entity_poly.pdbx_strand_id
1 'polypeptide(L)'
;MDLVTLILAACALAGLYTAWNIGANDVANAMGTSVGSGALTLRQALFVAAIFELAGALLAGGTVTETLSERLIDPTGLAQEPLLLAVGMTCCLLSASIWLHFATSFGWPVSTTQSVVGAVLGFGLWLGGSEGVQWAMLGRVALSWVISPLLGGLLAFQLIAFLKRFVLGVPDPVEALRRIGPALVFFVGFALSFATVRERLQPWLGWGTREALLLAAAVGALGALVARVLLVRRASVLGEGTPVERAERLFLFLQVLTACYVAFAHGSNDVANAAGPMAAVFSAVRDGVTDEVVVPFNVLLIGAFGIVLGLGTYGFRVMATIG
;
A
#
# COMPACT_ATOMS: atom_id res chain seq x y z
N MET A 1 -34.28 -9.20 10.47
CA MET A 1 -32.89 -9.62 10.18
C MET A 1 -32.49 -10.61 11.24
N ASP A 2 -31.96 -11.75 10.86
CA ASP A 2 -31.34 -12.72 11.77
C ASP A 2 -29.98 -12.19 12.26
N LEU A 3 -29.50 -12.72 13.39
CA LEU A 3 -28.29 -12.25 14.08
C LEU A 3 -27.04 -12.30 13.18
N VAL A 4 -26.93 -13.32 12.34
CA VAL A 4 -25.82 -13.50 11.41
C VAL A 4 -25.77 -12.35 10.40
N THR A 5 -26.91 -12.04 9.75
CA THR A 5 -26.99 -10.92 8.81
C THR A 5 -26.67 -9.58 9.47
N LEU A 6 -27.07 -9.38 10.74
CA LEU A 6 -26.72 -8.18 11.49
C LEU A 6 -25.20 -8.06 11.72
N ILE A 7 -24.54 -9.15 12.09
CA ILE A 7 -23.09 -9.18 12.31
C ILE A 7 -22.34 -8.93 11.00
N LEU A 8 -22.74 -9.57 9.90
CA LEU A 8 -22.13 -9.35 8.59
C LEU A 8 -22.31 -7.90 8.11
N ALA A 9 -23.49 -7.31 8.33
CA ALA A 9 -23.74 -5.90 8.01
C ALA A 9 -22.88 -4.97 8.88
N ALA A 10 -22.78 -5.23 10.18
CA ALA A 10 -21.94 -4.46 11.08
C ALA A 10 -20.45 -4.57 10.71
N CYS A 11 -19.98 -5.77 10.36
CA CYS A 11 -18.62 -6.02 9.89
C CYS A 11 -18.31 -5.28 8.60
N ALA A 12 -19.21 -5.32 7.62
CA ALA A 12 -19.05 -4.60 6.35
C ALA A 12 -18.99 -3.07 6.57
N LEU A 13 -19.82 -2.52 7.46
CA LEU A 13 -19.79 -1.10 7.81
C LEU A 13 -18.50 -0.73 8.56
N ALA A 14 -18.07 -1.56 9.52
CA ALA A 14 -16.83 -1.37 10.25
C ALA A 14 -15.63 -1.44 9.31
N GLY A 15 -15.57 -2.41 8.40
CA GLY A 15 -14.49 -2.54 7.43
C GLY A 15 -14.48 -1.43 6.39
N LEU A 16 -15.65 -0.95 5.94
CA LEU A 16 -15.74 0.26 5.12
C LEU A 16 -15.18 1.48 5.86
N TYR A 17 -15.50 1.62 7.15
CA TYR A 17 -14.99 2.70 7.99
C TYR A 17 -13.47 2.58 8.22
N THR A 18 -12.94 1.38 8.43
CA THR A 18 -11.50 1.14 8.50
C THR A 18 -10.82 1.53 7.20
N ALA A 19 -11.34 1.07 6.07
CA ALA A 19 -10.81 1.38 4.75
C ALA A 19 -10.84 2.89 4.45
N TRP A 20 -11.92 3.57 4.85
CA TRP A 20 -12.01 5.03 4.77
C TRP A 20 -10.91 5.71 5.59
N ASN A 21 -10.67 5.26 6.82
CA ASN A 21 -9.60 5.82 7.65
C ASN A 21 -8.20 5.55 7.07
N ILE A 22 -7.99 4.37 6.49
CA ILE A 22 -6.75 4.02 5.79
C ILE A 22 -6.50 5.00 4.64
N GLY A 23 -7.46 5.16 3.72
CA GLY A 23 -7.31 6.09 2.61
C GLY A 23 -7.13 7.55 3.04
N ALA A 24 -7.74 7.94 4.16
CA ALA A 24 -7.60 9.27 4.72
C ALA A 24 -6.23 9.51 5.40
N ASN A 25 -5.65 8.51 6.06
CA ASN A 25 -4.35 8.68 6.72
C ASN A 25 -3.18 8.52 5.75
N ASP A 26 -3.25 7.52 4.88
CA ASP A 26 -2.05 7.01 4.22
C ASP A 26 -1.80 7.57 2.81
N VAL A 27 -2.74 8.33 2.23
CA VAL A 27 -2.53 8.95 0.90
C VAL A 27 -1.25 9.80 0.82
N ALA A 28 -0.85 10.40 1.94
CA ALA A 28 0.36 11.21 2.02
C ALA A 28 1.64 10.37 1.85
N ASN A 29 1.61 9.07 2.16
CA ASN A 29 2.74 8.16 1.98
C ASN A 29 3.07 7.97 0.49
N ALA A 30 2.05 7.93 -0.37
CA ALA A 30 2.23 7.78 -1.82
C ALA A 30 2.43 9.11 -2.55
N MET A 31 1.65 10.13 -2.18
CA MET A 31 1.56 11.37 -2.96
C MET A 31 2.21 12.59 -2.30
N GLY A 32 2.56 12.53 -1.02
CA GLY A 32 3.10 13.68 -0.28
C GLY A 32 4.33 14.28 -0.93
N THR A 33 5.25 13.43 -1.41
CA THR A 33 6.44 13.92 -2.12
C THR A 33 6.10 14.65 -3.41
N SER A 34 5.09 14.19 -4.17
CA SER A 34 4.71 14.78 -5.46
C SER A 34 3.93 16.08 -5.29
N VAL A 35 3.17 16.21 -4.21
CA VAL A 35 2.49 17.45 -3.83
C VAL A 35 3.51 18.46 -3.29
N GLY A 36 4.36 18.06 -2.35
CA GLY A 36 5.36 18.94 -1.74
C GLY A 36 6.46 19.40 -2.71
N SER A 37 6.80 18.61 -3.73
CA SER A 37 7.70 19.05 -4.81
C SER A 37 7.04 19.96 -5.85
N GLY A 38 5.72 20.15 -5.78
CA GLY A 38 4.93 20.88 -6.77
C GLY A 38 4.77 20.15 -8.11
N ALA A 39 5.14 18.87 -8.20
CA ALA A 39 4.96 18.06 -9.40
C ALA A 39 3.47 17.82 -9.71
N LEU A 40 2.65 17.68 -8.67
CA LEU A 40 1.19 17.59 -8.77
C LEU A 40 0.54 18.58 -7.80
N THR A 41 -0.57 19.18 -8.22
CA THR A 41 -1.47 19.83 -7.27
C THR A 41 -2.16 18.79 -6.39
N LEU A 42 -2.61 19.19 -5.19
CA LEU A 42 -3.36 18.33 -4.28
C LEU A 42 -4.53 17.60 -4.98
N ARG A 43 -5.29 18.32 -5.82
CA ARG A 43 -6.43 17.74 -6.56
C ARG A 43 -5.99 16.68 -7.58
N GLN A 44 -4.88 16.93 -8.28
CA GLN A 44 -4.33 15.96 -9.24
C GLN A 44 -3.78 14.73 -8.51
N ALA A 45 -3.05 14.93 -7.41
CA ALA A 45 -2.53 13.85 -6.58
C ALA A 45 -3.65 12.95 -6.05
N LEU A 46 -4.74 13.53 -5.53
CA LEU A 46 -5.91 12.77 -5.09
C LEU A 46 -6.52 11.93 -6.23
N PHE A 47 -6.69 12.52 -7.41
CA PHE A 47 -7.27 11.80 -8.55
C PHE A 47 -6.38 10.65 -9.04
N VAL A 48 -5.07 10.90 -9.14
CA VAL A 48 -4.10 9.87 -9.54
C VAL A 48 -4.05 8.75 -8.50
N ALA A 49 -3.98 9.10 -7.22
CA ALA A 49 -3.94 8.10 -6.15
C ALA A 49 -5.23 7.26 -6.13
N ALA A 50 -6.40 7.87 -6.28
CA ALA A 50 -7.66 7.12 -6.37
C ALA A 50 -7.64 6.02 -7.44
N ILE A 51 -7.08 6.30 -8.63
CA ILE A 51 -6.97 5.31 -9.72
C ILE A 51 -6.01 4.18 -9.34
N PHE A 52 -4.80 4.53 -8.90
CA PHE A 52 -3.75 3.53 -8.66
C PHE A 52 -3.98 2.73 -7.38
N GLU A 53 -4.48 3.34 -6.31
CA GLU A 53 -4.89 2.65 -5.07
C GLU A 53 -6.02 1.66 -5.36
N LEU A 54 -7.05 2.07 -6.11
CA LEU A 54 -8.15 1.19 -6.51
C LEU A 54 -7.65 0.02 -7.37
N ALA A 55 -6.78 0.29 -8.34
CA ALA A 55 -6.18 -0.75 -9.18
C ALA A 55 -5.32 -1.71 -8.36
N GLY A 56 -4.53 -1.21 -7.42
CA GLY A 56 -3.72 -2.02 -6.51
C GLY A 56 -4.58 -2.90 -5.63
N ALA A 57 -5.57 -2.31 -4.97
CA ALA A 57 -6.47 -3.02 -4.06
C ALA A 57 -7.23 -4.16 -4.78
N LEU A 58 -7.76 -3.91 -5.98
CA LEU A 58 -8.57 -4.90 -6.70
C LEU A 58 -7.77 -5.96 -7.45
N LEU A 59 -6.64 -5.59 -8.07
CA LEU A 59 -5.85 -6.53 -8.88
C LEU A 59 -4.88 -7.34 -8.04
N ALA A 60 -4.46 -6.79 -6.89
CA ALA A 60 -3.34 -7.31 -6.13
C ALA A 60 -3.60 -7.46 -4.64
N GLY A 61 -4.72 -6.94 -4.13
CA GLY A 61 -5.02 -6.97 -2.70
C GLY A 61 -5.43 -8.34 -2.17
N GLY A 62 -6.00 -9.22 -2.99
CA GLY A 62 -6.47 -10.54 -2.57
C GLY A 62 -5.37 -11.38 -1.93
N THR A 63 -4.25 -11.58 -2.62
CA THR A 63 -3.13 -12.42 -2.14
C THR A 63 -2.45 -11.84 -0.90
N VAL A 64 -2.34 -10.50 -0.81
CA VAL A 64 -1.82 -9.86 0.40
C VAL A 64 -2.81 -10.02 1.55
N THR A 65 -4.11 -9.92 1.27
CA THR A 65 -5.14 -10.12 2.29
C THR A 65 -5.14 -11.55 2.81
N GLU A 66 -4.97 -12.55 1.95
CA GLU A 66 -4.88 -13.97 2.36
C GLU A 66 -3.68 -14.23 3.27
N THR A 67 -2.52 -13.64 2.96
CA THR A 67 -1.30 -13.76 3.78
C THR A 67 -1.32 -12.89 5.04
N LEU A 68 -2.03 -11.76 5.05
CA LEU A 68 -2.18 -10.90 6.24
C LEU A 68 -3.31 -11.37 7.17
N SER A 69 -4.29 -12.11 6.63
CA SER A 69 -5.31 -12.81 7.41
C SER A 69 -4.74 -14.01 8.19
N GLU A 70 -3.44 -14.28 8.05
CA GLU A 70 -2.71 -15.27 8.82
C GLU A 70 -2.83 -15.00 10.33
N ARG A 71 -3.68 -15.79 10.98
CA ARG A 71 -3.58 -16.38 12.33
C ARG A 71 -2.79 -15.61 13.41
N LEU A 72 -2.98 -14.30 13.55
CA LEU A 72 -2.44 -13.58 14.72
C LEU A 72 -3.04 -14.10 16.04
N ILE A 73 -4.23 -14.70 15.95
CA ILE A 73 -4.95 -15.36 17.04
C ILE A 73 -4.95 -16.86 16.77
N ASP A 74 -4.82 -17.67 17.83
CA ASP A 74 -4.99 -19.12 17.74
C ASP A 74 -6.49 -19.46 17.62
N PRO A 75 -6.95 -20.04 16.50
CA PRO A 75 -8.35 -20.37 16.31
C PRO A 75 -8.82 -21.60 17.08
N THR A 76 -7.93 -22.40 17.70
CA THR A 76 -8.31 -23.67 18.34
C THR A 76 -9.31 -23.49 19.48
N GLY A 77 -9.23 -22.39 20.25
CA GLY A 77 -10.22 -22.04 21.27
C GLY A 77 -11.53 -21.46 20.72
N LEU A 78 -11.56 -21.06 19.44
CA LEU A 78 -12.68 -20.43 18.75
C LEU A 78 -13.39 -21.35 17.75
N ALA A 79 -12.88 -22.56 17.53
CA ALA A 79 -13.39 -23.50 16.53
C ALA A 79 -14.88 -23.83 16.71
N GLN A 80 -15.42 -23.68 17.92
CA GLN A 80 -16.83 -23.90 18.24
C GLN A 80 -17.67 -22.61 18.35
N GLU A 81 -17.05 -21.43 18.27
CA GLU A 81 -17.71 -20.14 18.51
C GLU A 81 -17.47 -19.14 17.35
N PRO A 82 -17.91 -19.45 16.11
CA PRO A 82 -17.67 -18.60 14.94
C PRO A 82 -18.27 -17.19 15.07
N LEU A 83 -19.38 -17.06 15.81
CA LEU A 83 -20.00 -15.75 16.06
C LEU A 83 -19.17 -14.88 17.00
N LEU A 84 -18.47 -15.48 17.97
CA LEU A 84 -17.58 -14.75 18.87
C LEU A 84 -16.39 -14.18 18.09
N LEU A 85 -15.79 -14.97 17.19
CA LEU A 85 -14.74 -14.51 16.29
C LEU A 85 -15.25 -13.37 15.39
N ALA A 86 -16.45 -13.53 14.82
CA ALA A 86 -17.06 -12.52 13.96
C ALA A 86 -17.25 -11.16 14.68
N VAL A 87 -17.79 -11.19 15.90
CA VAL A 87 -17.95 -9.99 16.73
C VAL A 87 -16.60 -9.42 17.13
N GLY A 88 -15.66 -10.26 17.56
CA GLY A 88 -14.32 -9.86 17.98
C GLY A 88 -13.55 -9.12 16.87
N MET A 89 -13.49 -9.70 15.67
CA MET A 89 -12.84 -9.05 14.52
C MET A 89 -13.54 -7.76 14.09
N THR A 90 -14.88 -7.69 14.22
CA THR A 90 -15.62 -6.44 14.01
C THR A 90 -15.23 -5.37 15.04
N CYS A 91 -15.06 -5.75 16.31
CA CYS A 91 -14.54 -4.85 17.34
C CYS A 91 -13.10 -4.41 17.05
N CYS A 92 -12.24 -5.28 16.53
CA CYS A 92 -10.88 -4.92 16.13
C CYS A 92 -10.87 -3.85 15.03
N LEU A 93 -11.70 -4.01 13.99
CA LEU A 93 -11.87 -3.02 12.93
C LEU A 93 -12.32 -1.67 13.47
N LEU A 94 -13.32 -1.64 14.36
CA LEU A 94 -13.82 -0.41 14.97
C LEU A 94 -12.77 0.25 15.87
N SER A 95 -12.08 -0.51 16.71
CA SER A 95 -11.03 -0.02 17.60
C SER A 95 -9.91 0.67 16.81
N ALA A 96 -9.37 -0.02 15.79
CA ALA A 96 -8.36 0.54 14.90
C ALA A 96 -8.87 1.80 14.20
N SER A 97 -10.11 1.78 13.68
CA SER A 97 -10.70 2.92 12.98
C SER A 97 -10.90 4.15 13.86
N ILE A 98 -11.32 3.97 15.11
CA ILE A 98 -11.50 5.09 16.06
C ILE A 98 -10.15 5.77 16.31
N TRP A 99 -9.09 4.98 16.53
CA TRP A 99 -7.74 5.51 16.69
C TRP A 99 -7.25 6.22 15.42
N LEU A 100 -7.41 5.61 14.25
CA LEU A 100 -6.99 6.20 12.98
C LEU A 100 -7.74 7.49 12.67
N HIS A 101 -9.06 7.55 12.91
CA HIS A 101 -9.83 8.78 12.73
C HIS A 101 -9.28 9.87 13.64
N PHE A 102 -9.10 9.55 14.93
CA PHE A 102 -8.54 10.48 15.90
C PHE A 102 -7.21 11.05 15.41
N ALA A 103 -6.24 10.21 15.08
CA ALA A 103 -4.93 10.63 14.57
C ALA A 103 -5.03 11.48 13.29
N THR A 104 -5.84 11.04 12.33
CA THR A 104 -6.06 11.75 11.06
C THR A 104 -6.71 13.12 11.26
N SER A 105 -7.58 13.27 12.26
CA SER A 105 -8.22 14.55 12.57
C SER A 105 -7.22 15.64 12.99
N PHE A 106 -6.13 15.21 13.63
CA PHE A 106 -4.97 16.04 13.99
C PHE A 106 -3.89 16.12 12.90
N GLY A 107 -4.10 15.47 11.75
CA GLY A 107 -3.13 15.43 10.66
C GLY A 107 -1.92 14.54 10.93
N TRP A 108 -2.00 13.63 11.91
CA TRP A 108 -0.88 12.76 12.28
C TRP A 108 -0.79 11.55 11.35
N PRO A 109 0.34 11.33 10.65
CA PRO A 109 0.58 10.09 9.95
C PRO A 109 0.89 8.98 10.96
N VAL A 110 0.09 7.92 10.95
CA VAL A 110 0.22 6.78 11.86
C VAL A 110 0.10 5.47 11.08
N SER A 111 0.69 4.39 11.60
CA SER A 111 0.62 3.10 10.90
C SER A 111 -0.76 2.43 11.07
N THR A 112 -1.45 2.26 9.95
CA THR A 112 -2.71 1.50 9.87
C THR A 112 -2.52 0.03 10.19
N THR A 113 -1.48 -0.60 9.62
CA THR A 113 -1.13 -2.00 9.92
C THR A 113 -0.88 -2.23 11.41
N GLN A 114 -0.09 -1.38 12.08
CA GLN A 114 0.16 -1.52 13.52
C GLN A 114 -1.11 -1.35 14.34
N SER A 115 -2.01 -0.45 13.92
CA SER A 115 -3.28 -0.20 14.59
C SER A 115 -4.20 -1.43 14.54
N VAL A 116 -4.31 -2.07 13.36
CA VAL A 116 -5.11 -3.29 13.20
C VAL A 116 -4.47 -4.47 13.92
N VAL A 117 -3.16 -4.69 13.75
CA VAL A 117 -2.42 -5.77 14.45
C VAL A 117 -2.53 -5.62 15.98
N GLY A 118 -2.41 -4.39 16.49
CA GLY A 118 -2.59 -4.10 17.92
C GLY A 118 -4.01 -4.40 18.42
N ALA A 119 -5.04 -4.08 17.63
CA ALA A 119 -6.41 -4.40 17.97
C ALA A 119 -6.68 -5.92 17.99
N VAL A 120 -6.11 -6.65 17.01
CA VAL A 120 -6.20 -8.12 16.94
C VAL A 120 -5.43 -8.78 18.09
N LEU A 121 -4.24 -8.26 18.44
CA LEU A 121 -3.48 -8.68 19.63
C LEU A 121 -4.31 -8.50 20.91
N GLY A 122 -4.95 -7.35 21.08
CA GLY A 122 -5.82 -7.08 22.22
C GLY A 122 -6.99 -8.07 22.32
N PHE A 123 -7.60 -8.41 21.18
CA PHE A 123 -8.65 -9.42 21.14
C PHE A 123 -8.14 -10.83 21.46
N GLY A 124 -6.98 -11.24 20.93
CA GLY A 124 -6.36 -12.52 21.26
C GLY A 124 -6.03 -12.67 22.76
N LEU A 125 -5.49 -11.60 23.36
CA LEU A 125 -5.22 -11.55 24.81
C LEU A 125 -6.51 -11.64 25.64
N TRP A 126 -7.59 -10.98 25.21
CA TRP A 126 -8.88 -11.06 25.90
C TRP A 126 -9.49 -12.47 25.81
N LEU A 127 -9.35 -13.13 24.65
CA LEU A 127 -9.92 -14.43 24.38
C LEU A 127 -9.24 -15.55 25.18
N GLY A 128 -7.90 -15.60 25.16
CA GLY A 128 -7.14 -16.75 25.66
C GLY A 128 -5.91 -16.37 26.49
N GLY A 129 -5.80 -15.11 26.93
CA GLY A 129 -4.58 -14.62 27.58
C GLY A 129 -3.37 -14.75 26.65
N SER A 130 -2.23 -15.13 27.21
CA SER A 130 -0.98 -15.29 26.43
C SER A 130 -1.05 -16.42 25.40
N GLU A 131 -1.88 -17.44 25.61
CA GLU A 131 -2.02 -18.59 24.70
C GLU A 131 -2.91 -18.27 23.49
N GLY A 132 -3.81 -17.28 23.61
CA GLY A 132 -4.63 -16.81 22.49
C GLY A 132 -3.87 -16.04 21.41
N VAL A 133 -2.55 -15.83 21.57
CA VAL A 133 -1.71 -15.01 20.69
C VAL A 133 -0.58 -15.84 20.09
N GLN A 134 -0.39 -15.73 18.78
CA GLN A 134 0.75 -16.35 18.10
C GLN A 134 2.01 -15.50 18.18
N TRP A 135 2.72 -15.56 19.32
CA TRP A 135 3.92 -14.76 19.58
C TRP A 135 5.03 -14.91 18.53
N ALA A 136 5.21 -16.12 17.97
CA ALA A 136 6.20 -16.37 16.92
C ALA A 136 5.88 -15.58 15.64
N MET A 137 4.61 -15.53 15.25
CA MET A 137 4.15 -14.77 14.09
C MET A 137 4.25 -13.26 14.37
N LEU A 138 3.78 -12.81 15.53
CA LEU A 138 3.88 -11.40 15.94
C LEU A 138 5.34 -10.91 15.98
N GLY A 139 6.28 -11.76 16.44
CA GLY A 139 7.71 -11.46 16.44
C GLY A 139 8.28 -11.27 15.03
N ARG A 140 7.87 -12.09 14.06
CA ARG A 140 8.24 -11.93 12.64
C ARG A 140 7.69 -10.62 12.05
N VAL A 141 6.43 -10.31 12.35
CA VAL A 141 5.78 -9.05 11.93
C VAL A 141 6.51 -7.84 12.53
N ALA A 142 6.79 -7.86 13.83
CA ALA A 142 7.51 -6.79 14.51
C ALA A 142 8.93 -6.59 13.96
N LEU A 143 9.63 -7.70 13.66
CA LEU A 143 10.95 -7.64 13.02
C LEU A 143 10.87 -6.97 11.63
N SER A 144 9.82 -7.25 10.86
CA SER A 144 9.61 -6.62 9.55
C SER A 144 9.42 -5.09 9.65
N TRP A 145 8.78 -4.60 10.72
CA TRP A 145 8.58 -3.16 10.95
C TRP A 145 9.88 -2.41 11.25
N VAL A 146 10.91 -3.11 11.75
CA VAL A 146 12.24 -2.53 11.97
C VAL A 146 13.10 -2.65 10.72
N ILE A 147 13.13 -3.84 10.10
CA ILE A 147 14.00 -4.12 8.96
C ILE A 147 13.57 -3.30 7.73
N SER A 148 12.27 -3.17 7.45
CA SER A 148 11.80 -2.56 6.20
C SER A 148 12.17 -1.07 6.08
N PRO A 149 11.97 -0.21 7.11
CA PRO A 149 12.42 1.18 7.05
C PRO A 149 13.95 1.31 6.97
N LEU A 150 14.71 0.45 7.66
CA LEU A 150 16.18 0.47 7.61
C LEU A 150 16.71 0.13 6.21
N LEU A 151 16.18 -0.92 5.59
CA LEU A 151 16.53 -1.28 4.21
C LEU A 151 16.08 -0.18 3.23
N GLY A 152 14.89 0.37 3.40
CA GLY A 152 14.39 1.50 2.60
C GLY A 152 15.32 2.71 2.70
N GLY A 153 15.74 3.09 3.91
CA GLY A 153 16.67 4.18 4.16
C GLY A 153 18.06 3.93 3.56
N LEU A 154 18.59 2.71 3.67
CA LEU A 154 19.86 2.34 3.06
C LEU A 154 19.82 2.42 1.53
N LEU A 155 18.77 1.88 0.91
CA LEU A 155 18.59 1.94 -0.55
C LEU A 155 18.39 3.39 -1.03
N ALA A 156 17.61 4.19 -0.30
CA ALA A 156 17.44 5.61 -0.59
C ALA A 156 18.77 6.38 -0.51
N PHE A 157 19.58 6.12 0.52
CA PHE A 157 20.92 6.70 0.67
C PHE A 157 21.82 6.34 -0.51
N GLN A 158 21.87 5.06 -0.89
CA GLN A 158 22.67 4.59 -2.03
C GLN A 158 22.23 5.23 -3.34
N LEU A 159 20.91 5.32 -3.59
CA LEU A 159 20.36 5.94 -4.79
C LEU A 159 20.67 7.43 -4.85
N ILE A 160 20.49 8.17 -3.76
CA ILE A 160 20.80 9.61 -3.71
C ILE A 160 22.31 9.85 -3.84
N ALA A 161 23.16 9.05 -3.20
CA ALA A 161 24.61 9.13 -3.35
C ALA A 161 25.04 8.89 -4.80
N PHE A 162 24.43 7.90 -5.46
CA PHE A 162 24.63 7.63 -6.88
C PHE A 162 24.20 8.81 -7.75
N LEU A 163 22.98 9.33 -7.57
CA LEU A 163 22.46 10.48 -8.33
C LEU A 163 23.32 11.73 -8.14
N LYS A 164 23.74 12.03 -6.91
CA LYS A 164 24.64 13.16 -6.64
C LYS A 164 25.98 13.03 -7.35
N ARG A 165 26.57 11.83 -7.33
CA ARG A 165 27.90 11.59 -7.92
C ARG A 165 27.89 11.53 -9.44
N PHE A 166 26.89 10.89 -10.03
CA PHE A 166 26.88 10.54 -11.47
C PHE A 166 25.90 11.38 -12.31
N VAL A 167 24.98 12.11 -11.68
CA VAL A 167 24.00 12.96 -12.39
C VAL A 167 24.17 14.42 -12.00
N LEU A 168 24.01 14.79 -10.73
CA LEU A 168 23.97 16.20 -10.33
C LEU A 168 25.35 16.86 -10.23
N GLY A 169 26.38 16.10 -9.86
CA GLY A 169 27.75 16.59 -9.68
C GLY A 169 28.61 16.60 -10.95
N VAL A 170 28.03 16.31 -12.12
CA VAL A 170 28.74 16.30 -13.40
C VAL A 170 28.56 17.64 -14.15
N PRO A 171 29.42 17.99 -15.13
CA PRO A 171 29.35 19.28 -15.82
C PRO A 171 28.01 19.56 -16.54
N ASP A 172 27.38 18.52 -17.10
CA ASP A 172 26.05 18.62 -17.71
C ASP A 172 25.07 17.59 -17.09
N PRO A 173 24.39 17.96 -15.99
CA PRO A 173 23.43 17.09 -15.31
C PRO A 173 22.23 16.69 -16.17
N VAL A 174 21.83 17.54 -17.12
CA VAL A 174 20.67 17.27 -17.98
C VAL A 174 21.00 16.15 -18.96
N GLU A 175 22.16 16.20 -19.60
CA GLU A 175 22.61 15.13 -20.49
C GLU A 175 22.90 13.85 -19.71
N ALA A 176 23.50 13.94 -18.52
CA ALA A 176 23.69 12.78 -17.65
C ALA A 176 22.36 12.10 -17.30
N LEU A 177 21.33 12.88 -16.92
CA LEU A 177 20.00 12.36 -16.64
C LEU A 177 19.33 11.75 -17.87
N ARG A 178 19.50 12.34 -19.06
CA ARG A 178 18.98 11.75 -20.32
C ARG A 178 19.58 10.38 -20.63
N ARG A 179 20.83 10.14 -20.21
CA ARG A 179 21.51 8.84 -20.39
C ARG A 179 21.15 7.84 -19.29
N ILE A 180 21.17 8.26 -18.04
CA ILE A 180 21.02 7.38 -16.86
C ILE A 180 19.55 7.19 -16.48
N GLY A 181 18.72 8.21 -16.63
CA GLY A 181 17.30 8.21 -16.24
C GLY A 181 16.49 7.03 -16.80
N PRO A 182 16.59 6.68 -18.10
CA PRO A 182 15.91 5.51 -18.66
C PRO A 182 16.28 4.20 -17.96
N ALA A 183 17.55 4.01 -17.59
CA ALA A 183 17.99 2.82 -16.88
C ALA A 183 17.43 2.76 -15.45
N LEU A 184 17.34 3.90 -14.75
CA LEU A 184 16.69 3.96 -13.44
C LEU A 184 15.22 3.57 -13.52
N VAL A 185 14.50 4.12 -14.50
CA VAL A 185 13.09 3.77 -14.75
C VAL A 185 12.95 2.30 -15.15
N PHE A 186 13.90 1.73 -15.90
CA PHE A 186 13.91 0.30 -16.20
C PHE A 186 13.97 -0.53 -14.91
N PHE A 187 14.97 -0.30 -14.05
CA PHE A 187 15.16 -1.12 -12.86
C PHE A 187 14.00 -0.98 -11.86
N VAL A 188 13.49 0.25 -11.71
CA VAL A 188 12.30 0.52 -10.91
C VAL A 188 11.11 -0.22 -11.53
N GLY A 189 10.74 0.05 -12.78
CA GLY A 189 9.62 -0.62 -13.44
C GLY A 189 9.72 -2.16 -13.44
N PHE A 190 10.93 -2.69 -13.61
CA PHE A 190 11.22 -4.13 -13.54
C PHE A 190 10.97 -4.69 -12.15
N ALA A 191 11.65 -4.18 -11.12
CA ALA A 191 11.58 -4.73 -9.77
C ALA A 191 10.14 -4.75 -9.26
N LEU A 192 9.43 -3.68 -9.55
CA LEU A 192 8.06 -3.45 -9.14
C LEU A 192 7.04 -4.31 -9.90
N SER A 193 7.21 -4.45 -11.22
CA SER A 193 6.37 -5.35 -12.02
C SER A 193 6.63 -6.80 -11.67
N PHE A 194 7.88 -7.17 -11.39
CA PHE A 194 8.26 -8.51 -10.98
C PHE A 194 7.62 -8.88 -9.65
N ALA A 195 7.75 -8.01 -8.63
CA ALA A 195 7.08 -8.19 -7.34
C ALA A 195 5.55 -8.30 -7.53
N THR A 196 4.96 -7.43 -8.36
CA THR A 196 3.52 -7.47 -8.63
C THR A 196 3.08 -8.78 -9.28
N VAL A 197 3.79 -9.26 -10.28
CA VAL A 197 3.42 -10.51 -10.96
C VAL A 197 3.62 -11.71 -10.02
N ARG A 198 4.73 -11.76 -9.28
CA ARG A 198 5.08 -12.89 -8.43
C ARG A 198 4.22 -13.00 -7.18
N GLU A 199 3.99 -11.89 -6.51
CA GLU A 199 3.33 -11.89 -5.20
C GLU A 199 1.83 -11.67 -5.31
N ARG A 200 1.34 -11.10 -6.42
CA ARG A 200 -0.04 -10.62 -6.51
C ARG A 200 -0.84 -11.17 -7.68
N LEU A 201 -0.25 -11.32 -8.86
CA LEU A 201 -0.95 -11.81 -10.07
C LEU A 201 -0.71 -13.29 -10.37
N GLN A 202 0.26 -13.94 -9.72
CA GLN A 202 0.61 -15.34 -9.94
C GLN A 202 -0.62 -16.28 -9.85
N PRO A 203 -1.55 -16.13 -8.88
CA PRO A 203 -2.72 -17.01 -8.79
C PRO A 203 -3.64 -16.95 -10.01
N TRP A 204 -3.71 -15.81 -10.68
CA TRP A 204 -4.58 -15.57 -11.83
C TRP A 204 -3.95 -16.06 -13.14
N LEU A 205 -2.63 -15.87 -13.25
CA LEU A 205 -1.90 -16.12 -14.48
C LEU A 205 -1.35 -17.55 -14.55
N GLY A 206 -1.15 -18.21 -13.41
CA GLY A 206 -0.48 -19.51 -13.34
C GLY A 206 0.98 -19.46 -13.80
N TRP A 207 1.56 -18.26 -13.87
CA TRP A 207 2.87 -18.00 -14.46
C TRP A 207 4.00 -18.37 -13.52
N GLY A 208 5.05 -18.97 -14.10
CA GLY A 208 6.28 -19.26 -13.41
C GLY A 208 7.17 -18.01 -13.28
N THR A 209 8.33 -18.20 -12.65
CA THR A 209 9.31 -17.13 -12.46
C THR A 209 9.80 -16.55 -13.80
N ARG A 210 9.89 -17.39 -14.85
CA ARG A 210 10.39 -16.98 -16.16
C ARG A 210 9.44 -15.99 -16.83
N GLU A 211 8.15 -16.31 -16.86
CA GLU A 211 7.12 -15.46 -17.47
C GLU A 211 7.01 -14.13 -16.71
N ALA A 212 7.10 -14.18 -15.38
CA ALA A 212 7.15 -12.97 -14.54
C ALA A 212 8.38 -12.09 -14.85
N LEU A 213 9.57 -12.69 -15.01
CA LEU A 213 10.79 -11.97 -15.39
C LEU A 213 10.66 -11.34 -16.78
N LEU A 214 10.09 -12.05 -17.75
CA LEU A 214 9.91 -11.56 -19.11
C LEU A 214 8.92 -10.39 -19.16
N LEU A 215 7.77 -10.49 -18.48
CA LEU A 215 6.82 -9.39 -18.41
C LEU A 215 7.43 -8.20 -17.67
N ALA A 216 8.09 -8.41 -16.55
CA ALA A 216 8.74 -7.34 -15.81
C ALA A 216 9.82 -6.63 -16.63
N ALA A 217 10.61 -7.38 -17.41
CA ALA A 217 11.59 -6.82 -18.34
C ALA A 217 10.93 -6.03 -19.46
N ALA A 218 9.81 -6.52 -20.00
CA ALA A 218 9.05 -5.80 -21.03
C ALA A 218 8.46 -4.48 -20.49
N VAL A 219 7.86 -4.51 -19.29
CA VAL A 219 7.30 -3.31 -18.64
C VAL A 219 8.42 -2.32 -18.29
N GLY A 220 9.53 -2.79 -17.72
CA GLY A 220 10.71 -1.97 -17.46
C GLY A 220 11.28 -1.33 -18.73
N ALA A 221 11.39 -2.11 -19.82
CA ALA A 221 11.89 -1.61 -21.11
C ALA A 221 10.95 -0.57 -21.73
N LEU A 222 9.64 -0.80 -21.66
CA LEU A 222 8.64 0.17 -22.10
C LEU A 222 8.72 1.46 -21.28
N GLY A 223 8.81 1.34 -19.94
CA GLY A 223 8.98 2.48 -19.04
C GLY A 223 10.25 3.27 -19.36
N ALA A 224 11.37 2.59 -19.61
CA ALA A 224 12.63 3.20 -20.00
C ALA A 224 12.54 3.92 -21.36
N LEU A 225 11.85 3.33 -22.33
CA LEU A 225 11.62 3.95 -23.65
C LEU A 225 10.79 5.23 -23.51
N VAL A 226 9.68 5.16 -22.76
CA VAL A 226 8.80 6.30 -22.48
C VAL A 226 9.59 7.39 -21.75
N ALA A 227 10.34 7.03 -20.70
CA ALA A 227 11.20 7.95 -19.98
C ALA A 227 12.22 8.61 -20.89
N ARG A 228 12.88 7.86 -21.79
CA ARG A 228 13.84 8.42 -22.76
C ARG A 228 13.18 9.44 -23.68
N VAL A 229 12.02 9.11 -24.27
CA VAL A 229 11.30 10.03 -25.16
C VAL A 229 10.89 11.30 -24.42
N LEU A 230 10.37 11.16 -23.20
CA LEU A 230 9.90 12.29 -22.42
C LEU A 230 11.04 13.17 -21.90
N LEU A 231 12.14 12.58 -21.43
CA LEU A 231 13.33 13.32 -21.00
C LEU A 231 13.93 14.13 -22.15
N VAL A 232 14.03 13.56 -23.35
CA VAL A 232 14.53 14.27 -24.53
C VAL A 232 13.59 15.44 -24.90
N ARG A 233 12.28 15.19 -24.98
CA ARG A 233 11.29 16.23 -25.34
C ARG A 233 11.21 17.34 -24.31
N ARG A 234 11.31 17.02 -23.02
CA ARG A 234 11.27 18.01 -21.94
C ARG A 234 12.59 18.78 -21.85
N ALA A 235 13.72 18.12 -22.04
CA ALA A 235 15.02 18.78 -22.03
C ALA A 235 15.15 19.88 -23.10
N SER A 236 14.48 19.72 -24.26
CA SER A 236 14.50 20.72 -25.33
C SER A 236 13.64 21.97 -25.07
N VAL A 237 12.74 21.93 -24.09
CA VAL A 237 11.84 23.06 -23.74
C VAL A 237 12.12 23.60 -22.33
N LEU A 238 13.24 23.20 -21.71
CA LEU A 238 13.65 23.75 -20.42
C LEU A 238 13.99 25.23 -20.58
N GLY A 239 13.37 26.07 -19.74
CA GLY A 239 13.71 27.48 -19.64
C GLY A 239 15.06 27.72 -18.97
N GLU A 240 15.34 28.99 -18.67
CA GLU A 240 16.55 29.42 -17.98
C GLU A 240 16.66 28.84 -16.57
N GLY A 241 17.90 28.76 -16.07
CA GLY A 241 18.26 28.26 -14.74
C GLY A 241 19.60 27.56 -14.74
N THR A 242 20.10 27.23 -13.54
CA THR A 242 21.36 26.49 -13.41
C THR A 242 21.24 25.08 -14.02
N PRO A 243 22.36 24.45 -14.45
CA PRO A 243 22.32 23.08 -14.98
C PRO A 243 21.67 22.07 -14.02
N VAL A 244 21.85 22.28 -12.71
CA VAL A 244 21.25 21.45 -11.65
C VAL A 244 19.75 21.68 -11.56
N GLU A 245 19.27 22.92 -11.46
CA GLU A 245 17.83 23.25 -11.44
C GLU A 245 17.09 22.74 -12.68
N ARG A 246 17.77 22.78 -13.83
CA ARG A 246 17.24 22.22 -15.08
C ARG A 246 17.09 20.71 -15.02
N ALA A 247 18.04 19.99 -14.41
CA ALA A 247 17.92 18.55 -14.19
C ALA A 247 16.85 18.19 -13.15
N GLU A 248 16.74 18.96 -12.06
CA GLU A 248 15.69 18.79 -11.04
C GLU A 248 14.28 18.91 -11.63
N ARG A 249 14.05 19.86 -12.54
CA ARG A 249 12.78 19.99 -13.27
C ARG A 249 12.41 18.76 -14.10
N LEU A 250 13.40 17.99 -14.58
CA LEU A 250 13.15 16.72 -15.26
C LEU A 250 12.82 15.59 -14.27
N PHE A 251 13.38 15.61 -13.06
CA PHE A 251 13.06 14.65 -12.00
C PHE A 251 11.62 14.77 -11.51
N LEU A 252 11.04 15.97 -11.46
CA LEU A 252 9.64 16.18 -11.07
C LEU A 252 8.67 15.27 -11.86
N PHE A 253 8.90 15.12 -13.16
CA PHE A 253 8.06 14.24 -13.98
C PHE A 253 8.31 12.75 -13.70
N LEU A 254 9.57 12.34 -13.53
CA LEU A 254 9.91 10.96 -13.18
C LEU A 254 9.31 10.57 -11.82
N GLN A 255 9.25 11.53 -10.90
CA GLN A 255 8.66 11.37 -9.58
C GLN A 255 7.16 11.04 -9.65
N VAL A 256 6.40 11.67 -10.56
CA VAL A 256 4.98 11.34 -10.75
C VAL A 256 4.79 9.87 -11.10
N LEU A 257 5.63 9.31 -11.98
CA LEU A 257 5.58 7.89 -12.32
C LEU A 257 5.84 7.00 -11.10
N THR A 258 6.81 7.36 -10.27
CA THR A 258 7.09 6.62 -9.03
C THR A 258 5.95 6.75 -8.02
N ALA A 259 5.29 7.90 -7.93
CA ALA A 259 4.16 8.11 -7.02
C ALA A 259 2.93 7.29 -7.43
N CYS A 260 2.64 7.19 -8.73
CA CYS A 260 1.62 6.28 -9.25
C CYS A 260 1.89 4.83 -8.83
N TYR A 261 3.16 4.41 -8.91
CA TYR A 261 3.52 3.07 -8.47
C TYR A 261 3.37 2.88 -6.97
N VAL A 262 3.87 3.82 -6.16
CA VAL A 262 3.74 3.73 -4.70
C VAL A 262 2.28 3.65 -4.30
N ALA A 263 1.39 4.44 -4.92
CA ALA A 263 -0.06 4.36 -4.70
C ALA A 263 -0.65 2.99 -5.08
N PHE A 264 -0.18 2.38 -6.17
CA PHE A 264 -0.60 1.02 -6.52
C PHE A 264 -0.12 -0.01 -5.50
N ALA A 265 1.16 0.06 -5.11
CA ALA A 265 1.75 -0.85 -4.14
C ALA A 265 1.12 -0.70 -2.75
N HIS A 266 0.73 0.53 -2.42
CA HIS A 266 0.02 0.90 -1.22
C HIS A 266 -1.39 0.29 -1.21
N GLY A 267 -2.23 0.58 -2.20
CA GLY A 267 -3.61 0.11 -2.22
C GLY A 267 -3.78 -1.41 -2.13
N SER A 268 -2.87 -2.16 -2.76
CA SER A 268 -2.80 -3.62 -2.63
C SER A 268 -2.38 -4.13 -1.25
N ASN A 269 -1.52 -3.41 -0.53
CA ASN A 269 -1.08 -3.83 0.79
C ASN A 269 -2.12 -3.42 1.84
N ASP A 270 -2.62 -2.21 1.73
CA ASP A 270 -3.40 -1.58 2.77
C ASP A 270 -4.87 -1.96 2.75
N VAL A 271 -5.38 -2.42 1.59
CA VAL A 271 -6.71 -3.04 1.55
C VAL A 271 -6.78 -4.26 2.46
N ALA A 272 -5.67 -4.98 2.67
CA ALA A 272 -5.61 -6.15 3.56
C ALA A 272 -5.90 -5.78 5.03
N ASN A 273 -5.55 -4.58 5.47
CA ASN A 273 -5.78 -4.12 6.85
C ASN A 273 -7.29 -4.02 7.16
N ALA A 274 -8.13 -3.75 6.16
CA ALA A 274 -9.59 -3.76 6.31
C ALA A 274 -10.20 -5.10 5.84
N ALA A 275 -9.75 -5.61 4.70
CA ALA A 275 -10.28 -6.81 4.06
C ALA A 275 -9.94 -8.09 4.81
N GLY A 276 -8.82 -8.17 5.52
CA GLY A 276 -8.39 -9.37 6.23
C GLY A 276 -9.32 -9.75 7.38
N PRO A 277 -9.54 -8.84 8.35
CA PRO A 277 -10.50 -9.09 9.42
C PRO A 277 -11.93 -9.31 8.89
N MET A 278 -12.34 -8.58 7.84
CA MET A 278 -13.64 -8.83 7.18
C MET A 278 -13.70 -10.25 6.59
N ALA A 279 -12.69 -10.66 5.83
CA ALA A 279 -12.65 -12.00 5.24
C ALA A 279 -12.67 -13.09 6.31
N ALA A 280 -11.96 -12.90 7.42
CA ALA A 280 -12.02 -13.81 8.57
C ALA A 280 -13.46 -13.94 9.13
N VAL A 281 -14.21 -12.83 9.25
CA VAL A 281 -15.62 -12.86 9.65
C VAL A 281 -16.49 -13.61 8.65
N PHE A 282 -16.37 -13.28 7.37
CA PHE A 282 -17.18 -13.90 6.30
C PHE A 282 -16.93 -15.40 6.21
N SER A 283 -15.66 -15.84 6.27
CA SER A 283 -15.28 -17.25 6.25
C SER A 283 -15.75 -17.97 7.51
N ALA A 284 -15.55 -17.39 8.70
CA ALA A 284 -15.98 -18.00 9.97
C ALA A 284 -17.49 -18.26 10.03
N VAL A 285 -18.29 -17.33 9.51
CA VAL A 285 -19.75 -17.43 9.49
C VAL A 285 -20.24 -18.45 8.46
N ARG A 286 -19.59 -18.52 7.29
CA ARG A 286 -20.03 -19.35 6.17
C ARG A 286 -19.53 -20.79 6.26
N ASP A 287 -18.23 -20.94 6.47
CA ASP A 287 -17.48 -22.19 6.33
C ASP A 287 -16.99 -22.72 7.69
N GLY A 288 -17.22 -21.97 8.77
CA GLY A 288 -16.66 -22.25 10.10
C GLY A 288 -15.26 -21.66 10.25
N VAL A 289 -14.68 -21.78 11.45
CA VAL A 289 -13.33 -21.28 11.72
C VAL A 289 -12.31 -22.22 11.08
N THR A 290 -11.81 -21.85 9.92
CA THR A 290 -10.83 -22.61 9.16
C THR A 290 -9.46 -21.94 9.14
N ASP A 291 -8.48 -22.77 8.83
CA ASP A 291 -7.07 -22.46 8.73
C ASP A 291 -6.69 -21.67 7.46
N GLU A 292 -7.54 -21.77 6.43
CA GLU A 292 -7.46 -21.01 5.18
C GLU A 292 -8.62 -20.02 5.12
N VAL A 293 -8.31 -18.76 4.81
CA VAL A 293 -9.28 -17.68 4.62
C VAL A 293 -9.27 -17.30 3.16
N VAL A 294 -10.33 -17.65 2.43
CA VAL A 294 -10.53 -17.16 1.07
C VAL A 294 -11.14 -15.78 1.15
N VAL A 295 -10.54 -14.80 0.47
CA VAL A 295 -11.01 -13.41 0.50
C VAL A 295 -12.04 -13.22 -0.62
N PRO A 296 -13.33 -13.04 -0.30
CA PRO A 296 -14.32 -12.89 -1.35
C PRO A 296 -14.22 -11.48 -1.98
N PHE A 297 -14.44 -11.41 -3.29
CA PHE A 297 -14.20 -10.19 -4.08
C PHE A 297 -15.02 -8.98 -3.61
N ASN A 298 -16.21 -9.21 -3.05
CA ASN A 298 -17.03 -8.16 -2.44
C ASN A 298 -16.35 -7.48 -1.24
N VAL A 299 -15.58 -8.22 -0.44
CA VAL A 299 -14.82 -7.65 0.69
C VAL A 299 -13.69 -6.76 0.17
N LEU A 300 -12.98 -7.17 -0.89
CA LEU A 300 -11.99 -6.33 -1.55
C LEU A 300 -12.63 -5.07 -2.17
N LEU A 301 -13.82 -5.19 -2.77
CA LEU A 301 -14.56 -4.04 -3.30
C LEU A 301 -14.91 -3.03 -2.20
N ILE A 302 -15.38 -3.50 -1.03
CA ILE A 302 -15.69 -2.63 0.12
C ILE A 302 -14.41 -1.91 0.57
N GLY A 303 -13.31 -2.65 0.74
CA GLY A 303 -12.03 -2.08 1.14
C GLY A 303 -11.51 -1.05 0.14
N ALA A 304 -11.48 -1.39 -1.15
CA ALA A 304 -10.97 -0.50 -2.19
C ALA A 304 -11.83 0.77 -2.34
N PHE A 305 -13.15 0.63 -2.29
CA PHE A 305 -14.07 1.77 -2.32
C PHE A 305 -13.89 2.67 -1.09
N GLY A 306 -13.76 2.08 0.10
CA GLY A 306 -13.51 2.81 1.34
C GLY A 306 -12.23 3.64 1.26
N ILE A 307 -11.12 3.06 0.80
CA ILE A 307 -9.83 3.76 0.64
C ILE A 307 -9.99 4.99 -0.27
N VAL A 308 -10.59 4.82 -1.45
CA VAL A 308 -10.79 5.94 -2.39
C VAL A 308 -11.70 7.02 -1.79
N LEU A 309 -12.76 6.62 -1.09
CA LEU A 309 -13.67 7.56 -0.44
C LEU A 309 -12.95 8.35 0.67
N GLY A 310 -12.16 7.68 1.50
CA GLY A 310 -11.36 8.28 2.57
C GLY A 310 -10.36 9.28 2.06
N LEU A 311 -9.61 8.86 1.04
CA LEU A 311 -8.67 9.69 0.31
C LEU A 311 -9.34 10.96 -0.21
N GLY A 312 -10.47 10.82 -0.93
CA GLY A 312 -11.15 11.95 -1.56
C GLY A 312 -11.85 12.90 -0.58
N THR A 313 -12.26 12.41 0.59
CA THR A 313 -13.07 13.19 1.54
C THR A 313 -12.29 13.74 2.74
N TYR A 314 -11.18 13.10 3.14
CA TYR A 314 -10.44 13.47 4.35
C TYR A 314 -8.91 13.39 4.21
N GLY A 315 -8.41 12.73 3.16
CA GLY A 315 -6.97 12.57 2.89
C GLY A 315 -6.18 13.87 2.73
N PHE A 316 -6.84 14.98 2.42
CA PHE A 316 -6.21 16.29 2.31
C PHE A 316 -5.57 16.78 3.61
N ARG A 317 -6.05 16.33 4.79
CA ARG A 317 -5.55 16.81 6.09
C ARG A 317 -4.12 16.36 6.37
N VAL A 318 -3.85 15.06 6.21
CA VAL A 318 -2.52 14.49 6.42
C VAL A 318 -1.60 14.92 5.28
N MET A 319 -2.11 14.95 4.04
CA MET A 319 -1.31 15.47 2.91
C MET A 319 -0.81 16.90 3.12
N ALA A 320 -1.65 17.80 3.66
CA ALA A 320 -1.24 19.18 3.93
C ALA A 320 -0.23 19.33 5.08
N THR A 321 -0.02 18.27 5.88
CA THR A 321 0.95 18.26 6.97
C THR A 321 2.32 17.73 6.52
N ILE A 322 2.33 16.77 5.58
CA ILE A 322 3.55 16.12 5.09
C ILE A 322 4.12 16.80 3.83
N GLY A 323 3.25 17.22 2.91
CA GLY A 323 3.62 17.82 1.62
C GLY A 323 3.51 19.33 1.64
#